data_AF-A0A965U2J1-F1
#
_entry.id   AF-A0A965U2J1-F1
#
_cell.length_a   1.000
_cell.length_b   1.000
_cell.length_c   1.000
_cell.angle_alpha   90.00
_cell.angle_beta   90.00
_cell.angle_gamma   90.00
#
_symmetry.space_group_name_H-M   'P 1'
#
loop_
_entity.id
_entity.type
_entity.pdbx_description
1 polymer ?
#
loop_
_entity_poly.entity_id
_entity_poly.type
_entity_poly.pdbx_seq_one_letter_code
_entity_poly.pdbx_strand_id
1 'polypeptide(L)' 'MAYKQKLKVPVGLKVNFKPSEKQFVLWKALQPECHICGGEIVQSLKGNDHLGNEIYAPTCSHCKNENIPQMILAGR' A
#
# COMPACT_ATOMS: atom_id res chain seq x y z
N MET A 1 -4.09 -33.11 40.71
CA MET A 1 -2.67 -32.85 40.43
C MET A 1 -2.57 -31.82 39.32
N ALA A 2 -1.98 -30.65 39.59
CA ALA A 2 -1.91 -29.55 38.62
C ALA A 2 -0.83 -29.86 37.57
N TYR A 3 -1.18 -29.81 36.29
CA TYR A 3 -0.23 -29.93 35.18
C TYR A 3 0.68 -28.70 35.13
N LYS A 4 1.71 -28.69 35.97
CA LYS A 4 2.81 -27.71 35.96
C LYS A 4 3.80 -28.06 34.83
N GLN A 5 3.30 -28.24 33.61
CA GLN A 5 4.17 -28.32 32.43
C GLN A 5 4.66 -26.89 32.16
N LYS A 6 5.91 -26.59 32.56
CA LYS A 6 6.56 -25.33 32.19
C LYS A 6 6.73 -25.31 30.67
N LEU A 7 6.22 -24.26 30.02
CA LEU A 7 6.40 -24.05 28.58
C LEU A 7 7.90 -24.08 28.25
N LYS A 8 8.30 -24.93 27.31
CA LYS A 8 9.67 -25.00 26.79
C LYS A 8 9.76 -24.16 25.52
N VAL A 9 10.80 -23.34 25.42
CA VAL A 9 11.08 -22.57 24.22
C VAL A 9 11.39 -23.54 23.08
N PRO A 10 10.77 -23.40 21.90
CA PRO A 10 11.06 -24.26 20.76
C PRO A 10 12.50 -24.05 20.29
N VAL A 11 13.23 -25.16 20.12
CA VAL A 11 14.62 -25.15 19.64
C VAL A 11 14.60 -25.47 18.15
N GLY A 12 15.27 -24.65 17.32
CA GLY A 12 15.32 -24.84 15.87
C GLY A 12 14.16 -24.19 15.08
N LEU A 13 13.32 -23.38 15.73
CA LEU A 13 12.30 -22.59 15.03
C LEU A 13 12.96 -21.45 14.22
N LYS A 14 12.96 -21.56 12.90
CA LYS A 14 13.40 -20.49 12.00
C LYS A 14 12.18 -19.72 11.50
N VAL A 15 11.87 -18.61 12.16
CA VAL A 15 10.76 -17.73 11.75
C VAL A 15 11.23 -16.81 10.63
N ASN A 16 10.75 -17.06 9.42
CA ASN A 16 10.98 -16.17 8.27
C ASN A 16 9.80 -15.22 8.14
N PHE A 17 9.93 -14.00 8.69
CA PHE A 17 8.96 -12.94 8.49
C PHE A 17 9.11 -12.34 7.08
N LYS A 18 8.71 -13.10 6.05
CA LYS A 18 8.62 -12.61 4.68
C LYS A 18 7.16 -12.66 4.23
N PRO A 19 6.56 -11.54 3.79
CA PRO A 19 5.24 -11.59 3.18
C PRO A 19 5.28 -12.48 1.94
N SER A 20 4.18 -13.18 1.67
CA SER A 20 4.02 -13.79 0.35
C SER A 20 4.14 -12.72 -0.73
N GLU A 21 4.55 -13.11 -1.94
CA GLU A 21 4.71 -12.17 -3.06
C GLU A 21 3.43 -11.35 -3.31
N LYS A 22 2.26 -11.99 -3.23
CA LYS A 22 0.95 -11.30 -3.33
C LYS A 22 0.72 -10.30 -2.21
N GLN A 23 1.05 -10.65 -0.97
CA GLN A 23 0.92 -9.72 0.17
C GLN A 23 1.88 -8.55 0.04
N PHE A 24 3.08 -8.76 -0.50
CA PHE A 24 4.04 -7.69 -0.72
C PHE A 24 3.57 -6.72 -1.80
N VAL A 25 3.06 -7.23 -2.93
CA VAL A 25 2.51 -6.41 -4.01
C VAL A 25 1.31 -5.59 -3.51
N LEU A 26 0.40 -6.23 -2.78
CA LEU A 26 -0.72 -5.53 -2.16
C LEU A 26 -0.20 -4.44 -1.23
N TRP A 27 0.66 -4.78 -0.26
CA TRP A 27 1.24 -3.82 0.69
C TRP A 27 1.91 -2.62 0.00
N LYS A 28 2.59 -2.84 -1.14
CA LYS A 28 3.16 -1.76 -1.96
C LYS A 28 2.11 -0.88 -2.63
N ALA A 29 1.01 -1.45 -3.10
CA ALA A 29 -0.10 -0.68 -3.68
C ALA A 29 -0.89 0.11 -2.63
N LEU A 30 -0.82 -0.31 -1.37
CA LEU A 30 -1.43 0.37 -0.23
C LEU A 30 -0.61 1.58 0.25
N GLN A 31 0.62 1.76 -0.22
CA GLN A 31 1.46 2.87 0.21
C GLN A 31 1.00 4.22 -0.37
N PRO A 32 1.26 5.33 0.35
CA PRO A 32 0.96 6.69 -0.15
C PRO A 32 1.95 7.16 -1.23
N GLU A 33 3.04 6.44 -1.49
CA GLU A 33 3.98 6.71 -2.59
C GLU A 33 3.66 5.95 -3.89
N CYS A 34 4.24 6.40 -5.00
CA CYS A 34 4.09 5.75 -6.29
C CYS A 34 4.61 4.30 -6.27
N HIS A 35 3.75 3.33 -6.55
CA HIS A 35 4.12 1.91 -6.58
C HIS A 35 5.19 1.53 -7.62
N ILE A 36 5.46 2.39 -8.60
CA ILE A 36 6.47 2.16 -9.65
C ILE A 36 7.85 2.66 -9.22
N CYS A 37 7.94 3.90 -8.72
CA CYS A 37 9.22 4.58 -8.48
C CYS A 37 9.43 5.07 -7.04
N GLY A 38 8.42 4.98 -6.16
CA GLY A 38 8.47 5.49 -4.79
C GLY A 38 8.37 7.02 -4.69
N GLY A 39 8.10 7.73 -5.78
CA GLY A 39 7.92 9.18 -5.78
C GLY A 39 6.60 9.62 -5.15
N GLU A 40 6.55 10.88 -4.73
CA GLU A 40 5.36 11.51 -4.15
C GLU A 40 4.18 11.56 -5.14
N ILE A 41 2.97 11.43 -4.61
CA ILE A 41 1.72 11.49 -5.37
C ILE A 41 1.09 12.87 -5.17
N VAL A 42 0.88 13.60 -6.27
CA VAL A 42 0.26 14.93 -6.28
C VAL A 42 -1.06 14.89 -7.05
N GLN A 43 -1.99 15.79 -6.71
CA GLN A 43 -3.23 15.96 -7.47
C GLN A 43 -2.98 16.90 -8.66
N SER A 44 -3.12 16.40 -9.87
CA SER A 44 -2.97 17.20 -11.10
C SER A 44 -4.33 17.51 -11.71
N LEU A 45 -4.56 18.76 -12.10
CA LEU A 45 -5.75 19.17 -12.84
C LEU A 45 -5.80 18.43 -14.18
N LYS A 46 -6.91 17.73 -14.43
CA LYS A 46 -7.18 16.99 -15.67
C LYS A 46 -8.03 17.78 -16.67
N GLY A 47 -8.76 18.77 -16.18
CA GLY A 47 -9.65 19.60 -16.98
C GLY A 47 -10.93 19.87 -16.22
N ASN A 48 -11.98 20.21 -16.94
CA ASN A 48 -13.28 20.51 -16.36
C ASN A 48 -14.32 19.46 -16.79
N ASP A 49 -15.24 19.13 -15.89
CA ASP A 49 -16.39 18.28 -16.20
C ASP A 49 -17.42 19.03 -17.09
N HIS A 50 -18.48 18.34 -17.49
CA HIS A 50 -19.56 18.92 -18.29
C HIS A 50 -20.32 20.06 -17.60
N LEU A 51 -20.17 20.21 -16.28
CA LEU A 51 -20.77 21.26 -15.44
C LEU A 51 -19.79 22.40 -15.14
N GLY A 52 -18.56 22.33 -15.65
CA GLY A 52 -17.50 23.32 -15.46
C GLY A 52 -16.65 23.13 -14.20
N ASN A 53 -16.87 22.07 -13.40
CA ASN A 53 -16.07 21.81 -12.21
C ASN A 53 -14.71 21.24 -12.58
N GLU A 54 -13.67 21.65 -11.88
CA GLU A 54 -12.31 21.12 -12.05
C GLU A 54 -12.22 19.66 -11.60
N ILE A 55 -11.68 18.80 -12.47
CA ILE A 55 -11.39 17.40 -12.18
C ILE A 55 -9.90 17.26 -11.88
N TYR A 56 -9.58 16.64 -10.75
CA TYR A 56 -8.21 16.31 -10.36
C TYR A 56 -7.98 14.80 -10.40
N ALA A 57 -6.76 14.39 -10.73
CA ALA A 57 -6.34 12.99 -10.64
C ALA A 57 -4.96 12.85 -9.99
N PRO A 58 -4.74 11.78 -9.20
CA PRO A 58 -3.45 11.51 -8.59
C PRO A 58 -2.40 11.19 -9.67
N THR A 59 -1.25 11.86 -9.60
CA THR A 59 -0.13 11.73 -10.54
C THR A 59 1.17 11.69 -9.76
N CYS A 60 2.10 10.82 -10.12
CA CYS A 60 3.42 10.82 -9.51
C CYS A 60 4.21 12.06 -9.93
N SER A 61 4.78 12.79 -8.98
CA SER A 61 5.61 13.96 -9.25
C SER A 61 6.86 13.63 -10.09
N HIS A 62 7.44 12.44 -9.87
CA HIS A 62 8.67 11.98 -10.48
C HIS A 62 8.47 11.28 -11.84
N CYS A 63 7.74 10.16 -11.89
CA CYS A 63 7.58 9.38 -13.13
C CYS A 63 6.32 9.70 -13.93
N LYS A 64 5.50 10.65 -13.48
CA LYS A 64 4.21 11.03 -14.10
C LYS A 64 3.22 9.87 -14.26
N ASN A 65 3.38 8.79 -13.51
CA ASN A 65 2.39 7.71 -13.49
C ASN A 65 1.06 8.22 -12.93
N GLU A 66 -0.02 7.98 -13.66
CA GLU A 66 -1.39 8.36 -13.31
C GLU A 66 -2.25 7.15 -12.98
N ASN A 67 -1.80 5.95 -13.35
CA ASN A 67 -2.44 4.70 -12.98
C ASN A 67 -2.04 4.33 -11.54
N ILE A 68 -2.45 5.17 -10.60
CA ILE A 68 -2.17 4.99 -9.18
C ILE A 68 -3.37 4.28 -8.57
N PRO A 69 -3.18 3.09 -7.94
CA PRO A 69 -4.27 2.40 -7.26
C PRO A 69 -4.89 3.32 -6.21
N GLN A 70 -6.13 3.75 -6.40
CA GLN A 70 -6.85 4.58 -5.42
C GLN A 70 -7.28 3.81 -4.15
N MET A 71 -6.72 2.61 -3.92
CA MET A 71 -7.27 1.60 -3.01
C MET A 71 -7.22 1.94 -1.51
N ILE A 72 -6.57 3.03 -1.06
CA ILE A 72 -6.45 3.33 0.39
C ILE A 72 -7.00 4.69 0.83
N LEU A 73 -7.18 5.67 -0.06
CA LEU A 73 -7.62 7.00 0.40
C LEU A 73 -9.14 7.20 0.36
N ALA A 74 -9.89 6.26 -0.20
CA ALA A 74 -11.35 6.27 -0.13
C ALA A 74 -11.84 5.39 1.04
N GLY A 75 -11.51 5.82 2.27
CA GLY A 75 -12.29 5.40 3.44
C GLY A 75 -13.68 6.00 3.35
N ARG A 76 -14.66 5.21 2.89
CA ARG A 76 -16.07 5.32 3.25
C ARG A 76 -16.68 3.93 3.31
#